data_AF-A0A924UEM4-F1
#
_entry.id   AF-A0A924UEM4-F1
#
_cell.length_a   1.000
_cell.length_b   1.000
_cell.length_c   1.000
_cell.angle_alpha   90.00
_cell.angle_beta   90.00
_cell.angle_gamma   90.00
#
_symmetry.space_group_name_H-M   'P 1'
#
loop_
_entity.id
_entity.type
_entity.pdbx_description
1 polymer ?
#
loop_
_entity_poly.entity_id
_entity_poly.type
_entity_poly.pdbx_seq_one_letter_code
_entity_poly.pdbx_strand_id
1 'polypeptide(L)' 'MGRPKHDRGVSDLPGLYFIGLPWLSRRASPFIWGAWSDADYLAGHIHARAR' A
#
# COMPACT_ATOMS: atom_id res chain seq x y z
N MET A 1 12.91 7.94 -12.16
CA MET A 1 13.82 7.46 -11.10
C MET A 1 13.29 8.02 -9.78
N GLY A 2 13.29 7.25 -8.69
CA GLY A 2 12.84 7.72 -7.37
C GLY A 2 11.46 7.24 -6.89
N ARG A 3 10.85 6.23 -7.53
CA ARG A 3 9.67 5.57 -6.94
C ARG A 3 10.11 4.58 -5.87
N PRO A 4 9.44 4.54 -4.71
CA PRO A 4 9.74 3.55 -3.68
C PRO A 4 9.53 2.13 -4.25
N LYS A 5 10.43 1.20 -3.90
CA LYS A 5 10.25 -0.21 -4.20
C LYS A 5 9.20 -0.77 -3.26
N HIS A 6 8.17 -1.39 -3.83
CA HIS A 6 7.10 -2.04 -3.09
C HIS A 6 6.37 -3.05 -3.99
N ASP A 7 5.66 -3.99 -3.37
CA ASP A 7 4.60 -4.76 -4.02
C ASP A 7 3.25 -4.43 -3.39
N ARG A 8 2.35 -3.81 -4.18
CA ARG A 8 1.04 -3.30 -3.73
C ARG A 8 1.08 -2.54 -2.39
N GLY A 9 2.11 -1.71 -2.20
CA GLY A 9 2.28 -0.89 -0.99
C GLY A 9 3.10 -1.54 0.13
N VAL A 10 3.45 -2.83 0.04
CA VAL A 10 4.35 -3.48 1.00
C VAL A 10 5.80 -3.21 0.60
N SER A 11 6.57 -2.59 1.49
CA SER A 11 8.00 -2.35 1.26
C SER A 11 8.84 -3.59 1.52
N ASP A 12 10.04 -3.63 0.93
CA ASP A 12 11.09 -4.60 1.31
C ASP A 12 11.58 -4.37 2.75
N LEU A 13 11.34 -3.18 3.32
CA LEU A 13 11.68 -2.84 4.70
C LEU A 13 10.55 -3.26 5.66
N PRO A 14 10.83 -4.11 6.66
CA PRO A 14 9.83 -4.53 7.63
C PRO A 14 9.19 -3.35 8.38
N GLY A 15 7.86 -3.30 8.40
CA GLY A 15 7.10 -2.25 9.09
C GLY A 15 6.89 -0.97 8.29
N LEU A 16 7.47 -0.84 7.08
CA LEU A 16 7.22 0.28 6.18
C LEU A 16 6.19 -0.10 5.12
N TYR A 17 5.16 0.74 4.98
CA TYR A 17 4.09 0.56 3.99
C TYR A 17 3.80 1.88 3.27
N PHE A 18 3.35 1.78 2.03
CA PHE A 18 2.96 2.91 1.20
C PHE A 18 1.49 2.81 0.83
N ILE A 19 0.76 3.89 1.02
CA ILE A 19 -0.65 4.02 0.63
C ILE A 19 -0.85 5.25 -0.24
N GLY A 20 -1.80 5.18 -1.18
CA GLY A 20 -2.18 6.34 -1.99
C GLY A 20 -1.16 6.75 -3.05
N LEU A 21 -0.17 5.91 -3.37
CA LEU A 21 0.73 6.21 -4.48
C LEU A 21 -0.02 6.19 -5.82
N PRO A 22 0.35 7.06 -6.77
CA PRO A 22 -0.17 6.98 -8.13
C PRO A 22 0.10 5.60 -8.71
N TRP A 23 -0.98 4.91 -9.14
CA TRP A 23 -0.92 3.54 -9.65
C TRP A 23 -0.38 2.51 -8.64
N LEU A 24 -0.71 2.64 -7.35
CA LEU A 24 -0.30 1.66 -6.33
C LEU A 24 -0.88 0.26 -6.58
N SER A 25 -2.20 0.11 -6.48
CA SER A 25 -2.92 -1.09 -6.94
C SER A 25 -3.80 -0.79 -8.15
N ARG A 26 -4.29 0.46 -8.25
CA ARG A 26 -5.19 0.93 -9.30
C ARG A 26 -4.95 2.41 -9.58
N ARG A 27 -5.46 2.89 -10.72
CA ARG A 27 -5.43 4.33 -11.06
C ARG A 27 -6.08 5.21 -10.00
N ALA A 28 -7.07 4.68 -9.28
CA ALA A 28 -7.82 5.41 -8.26
C ALA A 28 -7.12 5.50 -6.90
N SER A 29 -6.02 4.76 -6.68
CA SER A 29 -5.27 4.73 -5.42
C SER A 29 -4.95 6.11 -4.81
N PRO A 30 -4.53 7.16 -5.56
CA PRO A 30 -4.19 8.44 -4.97
C PRO A 30 -5.40 9.30 -4.55
N PHE A 31 -6.63 8.92 -4.87
CA PHE A 31 -7.81 9.71 -4.49
C PHE A 31 -8.28 9.34 -3.08
N ILE A 32 -8.77 10.33 -2.33
CA ILE A 32 -9.31 10.15 -0.97
C ILE A 32 -10.36 9.01 -0.94
N TRP A 33 -11.26 9.00 -1.92
CA TRP A 33 -12.29 7.95 -2.07
C TRP A 33 -11.81 6.66 -2.76
N GLY A 34 -10.57 6.62 -3.24
CA GLY A 34 -10.00 5.46 -3.94
C GLY A 34 -8.93 4.72 -3.15
N ALA A 35 -8.33 5.37 -2.13
CA ALA A 35 -7.27 4.80 -1.29
C ALA A 35 -7.77 3.72 -0.32
N TRP A 36 -9.07 3.69 0.00
CA TRP A 36 -9.62 2.77 1.01
C TRP A 36 -9.33 1.29 0.71
N SER A 37 -9.34 0.91 -0.57
CA SER A 37 -9.08 -0.50 -0.92
C SER A 37 -7.61 -0.87 -0.77
N ASP A 38 -6.69 0.08 -0.90
CA ASP A 38 -5.28 -0.15 -0.58
C ASP A 38 -5.10 -0.24 0.94
N ALA A 39 -5.81 0.59 1.71
CA ALA A 39 -5.82 0.52 3.16
C ALA A 39 -6.31 -0.84 3.67
N ASP A 40 -7.40 -1.35 3.12
CA ASP A 40 -8.00 -2.65 3.49
C ASP A 40 -7.01 -3.81 3.25
N TYR A 41 -6.38 -3.83 2.08
CA TYR A 41 -5.35 -4.81 1.75
C TYR A 41 -4.15 -4.75 2.71
N LEU A 42 -3.62 -3.55 2.95
CA LEU A 42 -2.45 -3.37 3.83
C LEU A 42 -2.78 -3.69 5.29
N ALA A 43 -3.97 -3.34 5.77
CA ALA A 43 -4.42 -3.69 7.11
C ALA A 43 -4.50 -5.21 7.29
N GLY A 44 -5.05 -5.94 6.31
CA GLY A 44 -5.06 -7.40 6.31
C GLY A 44 -3.65 -8.00 6.33
N HIS A 45 -2.74 -7.44 5.52
CA HIS A 45 -1.34 -7.87 5.49
C HIS A 45 -0.62 -7.64 6.83
N ILE A 46 -0.81 -6.48 7.46
CA ILE A 46 -0.24 -6.14 8.77
C ILE A 46 -0.78 -7.09 9.84
N HIS A 47 -2.08 -7.35 9.85
CA HIS A 47 -2.71 -8.27 10.80
C HIS A 47 -2.15 -9.68 10.68
N ALA A 48 -1.97 -10.18 9.45
CA ALA A 48 -1.42 -11.51 9.20
C ALA A 48 0.05 -11.64 9.64
N ARG A 49 0.85 -10.57 9.55
CA ARG A 49 2.26 -10.56 10.01
C ARG A 49 2.43 -10.37 11.51
N ALA A 50 1.44 -9.81 12.19
CA ALA A 50 1.48 -9.57 13.63
C ALA A 50 1.08 -10.81 14.46
N ARG A 51 0.55 -11.85 13.81
CA ARG A 51 0.40 -13.19 14.36
C ARG A 51 1.70 -13.97 14.24
#